data_AF-A0A437UA29-F1
#
_entry.id   AF-A0A437UA29-F1
#
_cell.length_a   1.000
_cell.length_b   1.000
_cell.length_c   1.000
_cell.angle_alpha   90.00
_cell.angle_beta   90.00
_cell.angle_gamma   90.00
#
_symmetry.space_group_name_H-M   'P 1'
#
loop_
_entity.id
_entity.type
_entity.pdbx_description
1 polymer ?
#
loop_
_entity_poly.entity_id
_entity_poly.type
_entity_poly.pdbx_seq_one_letter_code
_entity_poly.pdbx_strand_id
1 'polypeptide(L)'
;MKNIFFLIALILCSCSPSIKDNYTGYIYLNKKPLKRAKIIEENTENYTFSDRKGFFILKRQNLHSVNNLIFEISDTKDTIELLRGGGAGKNTHYYFLNKNIDTVDLHLERIFKNQTKGK
;
A
#
# COMPACT_ATOMS: atom_id res chain seq x y z
N MET A 1 -30.06 2.97 39.98
CA MET A 1 -29.06 2.19 39.21
C MET A 1 -29.49 2.12 37.74
N LYS A 2 -29.36 3.21 36.98
CA LYS A 2 -29.81 3.26 35.56
C LYS A 2 -28.77 3.84 34.61
N ASN A 3 -27.63 4.32 35.15
CA ASN A 3 -26.64 5.09 34.41
C ASN A 3 -25.35 4.30 34.09
N ILE A 4 -25.24 3.05 34.54
CA ILE A 4 -24.06 2.19 34.29
C ILE A 4 -24.15 1.44 32.95
N PHE A 5 -25.36 1.25 32.42
CA PHE A 5 -25.57 0.60 31.11
C PHE A 5 -25.06 1.44 29.93
N PHE A 6 -25.04 2.77 30.06
CA PHE A 6 -24.52 3.68 29.03
C PHE A 6 -22.98 3.64 28.91
N LEU A 7 -22.26 3.32 29.99
CA LEU A 7 -20.79 3.29 29.98
C LEU A 7 -20.25 2.06 29.23
N ILE A 8 -20.98 0.94 29.27
CA ILE A 8 -20.65 -0.30 28.56
C ILE A 8 -20.90 -0.15 27.04
N ALA A 9 -21.89 0.66 26.66
CA ALA A 9 -22.19 0.94 25.25
C ALA A 9 -21.10 1.78 24.55
N LEU A 10 -20.39 2.65 25.29
CA LEU A 10 -19.36 3.53 24.73
C LEU A 10 -18.04 2.79 24.39
N ILE A 11 -17.78 1.65 25.06
CA ILE A 11 -16.55 0.84 24.86
C ILE A 11 -16.61 0.04 23.54
N LEU A 12 -17.79 -0.07 22.93
CA LEU A 12 -17.98 -0.74 21.63
C LEU A 12 -17.84 0.19 20.43
N CYS A 13 -17.38 1.45 20.62
CA CYS A 13 -16.76 2.24 19.55
C CYS A 13 -15.41 1.61 19.16
N SER A 14 -15.51 0.40 18.62
CA SER A 14 -14.46 -0.37 18.00
C SER A 14 -13.76 0.52 16.97
N CYS A 15 -12.48 0.75 17.20
CA CYS A 15 -11.60 1.28 16.19
C CYS A 15 -11.49 0.19 15.12
N SER A 16 -12.41 0.18 14.15
CA SER A 16 -12.26 -0.58 12.93
C SER A 16 -10.93 -0.18 12.31
N PRO A 17 -10.00 -1.10 12.02
CA PRO A 17 -8.80 -0.77 11.26
C PRO A 17 -9.23 -0.40 9.84
N SER A 18 -9.53 0.88 9.62
CA SER A 18 -9.79 1.40 8.29
C SER A 18 -8.50 1.37 7.50
N ILE A 19 -8.52 0.70 6.35
CA ILE A 19 -7.48 0.82 5.33
C ILE A 19 -7.30 2.32 5.03
N LYS A 20 -6.06 2.77 4.90
CA LYS A 20 -5.77 4.18 4.59
C LYS A 20 -6.46 4.62 3.29
N ASP A 21 -6.80 5.91 3.24
CA ASP A 21 -7.33 6.57 2.04
C ASP A 21 -6.23 6.83 0.99
N ASN A 22 -4.96 6.74 1.40
CA ASN A 22 -3.82 7.00 0.54
C ASN A 22 -2.84 5.83 0.59
N TYR A 23 -2.30 5.45 -0.56
CA TYR A 23 -1.06 4.69 -0.64
C TYR A 23 0.09 5.61 -0.22
N THR A 24 0.88 5.18 0.75
CA THR A 24 2.04 5.93 1.27
C THR A 24 3.23 5.01 1.43
N GLY A 25 4.39 5.43 0.93
CA GLY A 25 5.58 4.59 1.00
C GLY A 25 6.83 5.21 0.44
N TYR A 26 7.92 4.46 0.57
CA TYR A 26 9.20 4.73 -0.04
C TYR A 26 9.48 3.73 -1.14
N ILE A 27 9.91 4.20 -2.30
CA ILE A 27 10.29 3.36 -3.45
C ILE A 27 11.76 3.55 -3.81
N TYR A 28 12.46 2.43 -3.94
CA TYR A 28 13.89 2.35 -4.16
C TYR A 28 14.20 1.44 -5.35
N LEU A 29 15.35 1.64 -5.96
CA LEU A 29 15.94 0.75 -6.95
C LEU A 29 17.41 0.55 -6.61
N ASN A 30 17.82 -0.70 -6.33
CA ASN A 30 19.21 -1.02 -5.95
C ASN A 30 19.69 -0.18 -4.76
N LYS A 31 18.87 -0.08 -3.71
CA LYS A 31 19.10 0.67 -2.47
C LYS A 31 19.25 2.18 -2.68
N LYS A 32 18.91 2.71 -3.86
CA LYS A 32 18.87 4.14 -4.13
C LYS A 32 17.42 4.65 -4.15
N PRO A 33 17.14 5.80 -3.54
CA PRO A 33 15.80 6.38 -3.59
C PRO A 33 15.46 6.72 -5.03
N LEU A 34 14.28 6.29 -5.44
CA LEU A 34 13.84 6.48 -6.81
C LEU A 34 13.08 7.80 -6.90
N LYS A 35 13.77 8.84 -7.38
CA LYS A 35 13.24 10.21 -7.48
C LYS A 35 12.36 10.40 -8.72
N ARG A 36 11.27 11.17 -8.59
CA ARG A 36 10.37 11.55 -9.70
C ARG A 36 9.85 10.35 -10.50
N ALA A 37 9.74 9.17 -9.88
CA ALA A 37 9.06 8.05 -10.49
C ALA A 37 7.58 8.35 -10.57
N LYS A 38 6.92 7.98 -11.67
CA LYS A 38 5.48 8.08 -11.78
C LYS A 38 4.88 6.82 -11.15
N ILE A 39 4.01 7.00 -10.16
CA ILE A 39 3.29 5.91 -9.49
C ILE A 39 1.83 6.02 -9.89
N ILE A 40 1.30 5.00 -10.54
CA ILE A 40 -0.05 4.96 -11.10
C ILE A 40 -0.84 3.90 -10.33
N GLU A 41 -2.07 4.25 -9.94
CA GLU A 41 -3.02 3.27 -9.44
C GLU A 41 -3.58 2.47 -10.62
N GLU A 42 -3.33 1.17 -10.65
CA GLU A 42 -3.70 0.29 -11.76
C GLU A 42 -5.21 0.38 -12.08
N ASN A 43 -5.55 0.29 -13.37
CA ASN A 43 -6.91 0.43 -13.90
C ASN A 43 -7.56 1.81 -13.67
N THR A 44 -6.75 2.85 -13.41
CA THR A 44 -7.23 4.23 -13.26
C THR A 44 -6.28 5.21 -13.96
N GLU A 45 -6.71 6.46 -14.11
CA GLU A 45 -5.84 7.57 -14.54
C GLU A 45 -5.16 8.28 -13.35
N ASN A 46 -5.31 7.75 -12.13
CA ASN A 46 -4.82 8.37 -10.91
C ASN A 46 -3.33 8.08 -10.69
N TYR A 47 -2.54 9.12 -10.46
CA TYR A 47 -1.09 8.99 -10.30
C TYR A 47 -0.48 10.08 -9.41
N THR A 48 0.75 9.82 -8.96
CA THR A 48 1.58 10.78 -8.24
C THR A 48 3.05 10.64 -8.68
N PHE A 49 3.92 11.49 -8.15
CA PHE A 49 5.36 11.36 -8.32
C PHE A 49 6.06 11.21 -6.97
N SER A 50 7.10 10.38 -6.93
CA SER A 50 7.96 10.29 -5.75
C SER A 50 8.87 11.51 -5.61
N ASP A 51 9.17 11.86 -4.36
CA ASP A 51 10.09 12.95 -4.03
C ASP A 51 11.57 12.53 -4.18
N ARG A 52 12.50 13.42 -3.78
CA ARG A 52 13.95 13.15 -3.86
C ARG A 52 14.43 12.01 -2.96
N LYS A 53 13.67 11.66 -1.93
CA LYS A 53 13.93 10.54 -1.00
C LYS A 53 13.19 9.26 -1.41
N GLY A 54 12.49 9.28 -2.54
CA GLY A 54 11.67 8.17 -3.02
C GLY A 54 10.34 8.03 -2.29
N PHE A 55 9.95 9.01 -1.46
CA PHE A 55 8.67 8.99 -0.77
C PHE A 55 7.53 9.40 -1.70
N PHE A 56 6.37 8.76 -1.57
CA PHE A 56 5.17 9.15 -2.31
C PHE A 56 3.91 9.07 -1.44
N ILE A 57 2.92 9.87 -1.83
CA ILE A 57 1.54 9.81 -1.35
C ILE A 57 0.65 9.82 -2.59
N LEU A 58 -0.19 8.79 -2.72
CA LEU A 58 -1.21 8.67 -3.77
C LEU A 58 -2.56 8.45 -3.12
N LYS A 59 -3.47 9.42 -3.25
CA LYS A 59 -4.85 9.26 -2.79
C LYS A 59 -5.53 8.20 -3.63
N ARG A 60 -6.25 7.26 -3.01
CA ARG A 60 -6.98 6.22 -3.73
C ARG A 60 -8.13 6.83 -4.52
N GLN A 61 -8.31 6.37 -5.75
CA GLN A 61 -9.46 6.74 -6.58
C GLN A 61 -10.76 6.14 -6.01
N ASN A 62 -10.70 4.91 -5.48
CA ASN A 62 -11.84 4.22 -4.88
C ASN A 62 -11.46 3.64 -3.51
N LEU A 63 -12.18 4.03 -2.46
CA LEU A 63 -11.94 3.56 -1.08
C LEU A 63 -12.46 2.13 -0.83
N HIS A 64 -13.30 1.60 -1.71
CA HIS A 64 -13.88 0.26 -1.59
C HIS A 64 -13.03 -0.84 -2.25
N SER A 65 -12.05 -0.49 -3.08
CA SER A 65 -11.17 -1.44 -3.76
C SER A 65 -9.70 -1.05 -3.60
N VAL A 66 -8.82 -2.05 -3.47
CA VAL A 66 -7.36 -1.83 -3.47
C VAL A 66 -6.82 -2.31 -4.80
N ASN A 67 -6.23 -1.39 -5.57
CA ASN A 67 -5.60 -1.69 -6.85
C ASN A 67 -4.09 -1.88 -6.67
N ASN A 68 -3.46 -2.56 -7.61
CA ASN A 68 -2.00 -2.62 -7.66
C ASN A 68 -1.43 -1.25 -8.02
N LEU A 69 -0.12 -1.07 -7.78
CA LEU A 69 0.58 0.15 -8.19
C LEU A 69 1.57 -0.14 -9.31
N ILE A 70 1.54 0.67 -10.36
CA ILE A 70 2.49 0.64 -11.46
C ILE A 70 3.51 1.75 -11.24
N PHE A 71 4.79 1.40 -11.22
CA PHE A 71 5.91 2.33 -11.08
C PHE A 71 6.60 2.48 -12.44
N GLU A 72 6.53 3.67 -13.02
CA GLU A 72 7.20 3.99 -14.29
C GLU A 72 8.49 4.76 -14.02
N ILE A 73 9.59 4.24 -14.58
CA ILE A 73 10.95 4.79 -14.45
C ILE A 73 11.56 4.80 -15.85
N SER A 74 11.65 5.98 -16.44
CA SER A 74 12.06 6.11 -17.84
C SER A 74 11.21 5.16 -18.72
N ASP A 75 11.84 4.16 -19.36
CA ASP A 75 11.18 3.22 -20.26
C ASP A 75 10.77 1.90 -19.58
N THR A 76 10.92 1.77 -18.25
CA THR A 76 10.58 0.56 -17.50
C THR A 76 9.32 0.76 -16.67
N LYS A 77 8.46 -0.27 -16.62
CA LYS A 77 7.29 -0.33 -15.73
C LYS A 77 7.37 -1.57 -14.83
N ASP A 78 7.19 -1.36 -13.53
CA ASP A 78 7.04 -2.45 -12.57
C ASP A 78 5.67 -2.36 -11.89
N THR A 79 4.84 -3.40 -11.99
CA THR A 79 3.59 -3.49 -11.24
C THR A 79 3.84 -4.17 -9.91
N ILE A 80 3.54 -3.55 -8.77
CA ILE A 80 3.62 -4.18 -7.45
C ILE A 80 2.22 -4.67 -7.06
N GLU A 81 2.11 -5.98 -6.85
CA GLU A 81 0.93 -6.59 -6.23
C GLU A 81 0.88 -6.17 -4.76
N LEU A 82 -0.21 -5.51 -4.36
CA LEU A 82 -0.28 -4.96 -3.00
C LEU A 82 -0.71 -5.98 -1.96
N LEU A 83 -1.49 -7.00 -2.32
CA LEU A 83 -1.93 -8.03 -1.41
C LEU A 83 -0.74 -8.91 -1.00
N ARG A 84 -0.30 -8.81 0.27
CA ARG A 84 0.82 -9.60 0.81
C ARG A 84 0.40 -10.75 1.72
N GLY A 85 -0.87 -10.82 2.07
CA GLY A 85 -1.41 -11.88 2.89
C GLY A 85 -2.85 -11.60 3.29
N GLY A 86 -3.59 -12.67 3.51
CA GLY A 86 -5.01 -12.65 3.86
C GLY A 86 -5.51 -14.09 3.73
N GLY A 87 -5.94 -14.67 4.84
CA GLY A 87 -6.43 -16.04 4.91
C GLY A 87 -7.45 -16.14 6.04
N ALA A 88 -8.14 -17.27 6.16
CA ALA A 88 -9.20 -17.46 7.15
C ALA A 88 -8.74 -17.04 8.56
N GLY A 89 -9.35 -15.97 9.08
CA GLY A 89 -9.08 -15.43 10.42
C GLY A 89 -7.92 -14.44 10.56
N LYS A 90 -7.19 -14.08 9.49
CA LYS A 90 -6.13 -13.06 9.54
C LYS A 90 -6.54 -11.77 8.82
N ASN A 91 -6.12 -10.62 9.37
CA ASN A 91 -6.29 -9.32 8.72
C ASN A 91 -5.53 -9.30 7.39
N THR A 92 -6.19 -8.84 6.34
CA THR A 92 -5.55 -8.63 5.04
C THR A 92 -4.43 -7.59 5.16
N HIS A 93 -3.29 -7.85 4.54
CA HIS A 93 -2.14 -6.95 4.56
C HIS A 93 -1.89 -6.43 3.15
N TYR A 94 -1.93 -5.11 3.02
CA TYR A 94 -1.68 -4.42 1.77
C TYR A 94 -0.43 -3.55 1.92
N TYR A 95 0.50 -3.66 0.98
CA TYR A 95 1.57 -2.68 0.89
C TYR A 95 1.02 -1.27 0.71
N PHE A 96 1.74 -0.31 1.30
CA PHE A 96 1.51 1.13 1.27
C PHE A 96 0.22 1.61 1.95
N LEU A 97 -0.61 0.70 2.48
CA LEU A 97 -1.88 1.03 3.12
C LEU A 97 -1.92 0.69 4.63
N ASN A 98 -0.85 0.13 5.16
CA ASN A 98 -0.71 -0.18 6.58
C ASN A 98 -0.46 1.08 7.42
N LYS A 99 -0.60 0.96 8.75
CA LYS A 99 -0.26 2.04 9.70
C LYS A 99 1.20 2.47 9.55
N ASN A 100 2.09 1.48 9.45
CA ASN A 100 3.52 1.71 9.20
C ASN A 100 3.76 2.09 7.73
N ILE A 101 4.78 2.91 7.50
CA ILE A 101 5.18 3.31 6.15
C ILE A 101 6.06 2.22 5.58
N ASP A 102 5.63 1.64 4.45
CA ASP A 102 6.38 0.59 3.78
C ASP A 102 7.52 1.18 2.94
N THR A 103 8.59 0.41 2.79
CA THR A 103 9.70 0.68 1.87
C THR A 103 9.89 -0.51 0.96
N VAL A 104 9.87 -0.29 -0.35
CA VAL A 104 10.05 -1.36 -1.33
C VAL A 104 11.23 -1.04 -2.25
N ASP A 105 12.09 -2.04 -2.46
CA ASP A 105 13.13 -1.99 -3.47
C ASP A 105 12.70 -2.83 -4.68
N LEU A 106 12.54 -2.17 -5.83
CA LEU A 106 12.08 -2.81 -7.07
C LEU A 106 13.05 -3.89 -7.57
N HIS A 107 14.35 -3.79 -7.29
CA HIS A 107 15.29 -4.84 -7.65
C HIS A 107 15.01 -6.13 -6.89
N LEU A 108 14.75 -6.02 -5.59
CA LEU A 108 14.39 -7.17 -4.75
C LEU A 108 13.04 -7.75 -5.18
N GLU A 109 12.04 -6.89 -5.46
CA GLU A 109 10.72 -7.31 -5.93
C GLU A 109 10.82 -8.14 -7.23
N ARG A 110 11.67 -7.73 -8.17
CA ARG A 110 11.92 -8.48 -9.42
C ARG A 110 12.53 -9.85 -9.15
N ILE A 111 13.50 -9.94 -8.22
CA ILE A 111 14.10 -11.22 -7.84
C ILE A 111 13.05 -12.15 -7.25
N PHE A 112 12.25 -11.68 -6.30
CA PHE A 112 11.21 -12.48 -5.66
C PHE A 112 10.19 -13.03 -6.68
N LYS A 113 9.71 -12.17 -7.59
CA LYS A 113 8.77 -12.60 -8.64
C LYS A 113 9.36 -13.64 -9.59
N ASN A 114 10.64 -13.51 -9.93
CA ASN A 114 11.28 -14.47 -10.83
C ASN A 114 11.45 -15.84 -10.16
N GLN A 115 11.63 -15.88 -8.84
CA GLN A 115 11.69 -17.14 -8.08
C GLN A 115 10.33 -17.86 -8.01
N THR A 116 9.22 -17.11 -7.98
CA THR A 116 7.87 -17.69 -7.89
C THR A 116 7.29 -18.09 -9.26
N LYS A 117 7.77 -17.51 -10.37
CA LYS A 117 7.33 -17.87 -11.74
C LYS A 117 7.79 -19.26 -12.22
N GLY A 118 8.80 -19.85 -11.57
CA GLY A 118 9.35 -21.16 -11.94
C GLY A 118 8.73 -22.34 -11.19
N LYS A 119 7.64 -22.12 -10.45
CA LYS A 119 6.84 -23.15 -9.77
C LYS A 119 5.45 -23.19 -10.39
#